data_AF-A0A9P6ZDE3-F1
#
_entry.id   AF-A0A9P6ZDE3-F1
#
_cell.length_a   1.000
_cell.length_b   1.000
_cell.length_c   1.000
_cell.angle_alpha   90.00
_cell.angle_beta   90.00
_cell.angle_gamma   90.00
#
_symmetry.space_group_name_H-M   'P 1'
#
loop_
_entity.id
_entity.type
_entity.pdbx_description
1 polymer ?
#
loop_
_entity_poly.entity_id
_entity_poly.type
_entity_poly.pdbx_seq_one_letter_code
_entity_poly.pdbx_strand_id
1 'polypeptide(L)'
;MTIFSTFLTRSIRTLTTGNAPVKTTATQWSPKKRVSRETMEKIRALAFRQPDVYDSIKLSQEFKLSVEAIRRILKSKYQPTFKDAERQEKNRYKAMGERKEAFKRLGRK
;
A
#
# COMPACT_ATOMS: atom_id res chain seq x y z
N MET A 1 43.49 -62.55 21.36
CA MET A 1 43.39 -61.23 22.02
C MET A 1 43.50 -60.18 20.92
N THR A 2 42.37 -59.66 20.45
CA THR A 2 42.25 -59.02 19.12
C THR A 2 42.05 -57.50 19.23
N ILE A 3 43.13 -56.77 18.96
CA ILE A 3 43.30 -55.58 18.11
C ILE A 3 42.20 -54.48 18.15
N PHE A 4 42.64 -53.32 18.65
CA PHE A 4 42.05 -51.98 18.56
C PHE A 4 41.47 -51.65 17.18
N SER A 5 40.22 -51.17 17.13
CA SER A 5 39.60 -50.67 15.90
C SER A 5 38.54 -49.60 16.18
N THR A 6 38.56 -48.56 15.35
CA THR A 6 37.59 -47.46 15.15
C THR A 6 37.56 -46.35 16.21
N PHE A 7 38.36 -45.28 16.10
CA PHE A 7 38.29 -44.11 15.19
C PHE A 7 36.93 -43.37 15.18
N LEU A 8 36.98 -42.16 15.77
CA LEU A 8 36.21 -40.93 15.54
C LEU A 8 34.72 -40.88 15.89
N THR A 9 34.46 -40.42 17.11
CA THR A 9 33.27 -39.62 17.45
C THR A 9 33.41 -38.18 16.93
N ARG A 10 33.25 -37.98 15.61
CA ARG A 10 32.90 -36.64 15.10
C ARG A 10 31.39 -36.47 15.21
N SER A 11 30.95 -35.91 16.33
CA SER A 11 29.62 -35.31 16.44
C SER A 11 29.49 -34.24 15.36
N ILE A 12 28.74 -34.55 14.31
CA ILE A 12 28.32 -33.57 13.32
C ILE A 12 27.33 -32.67 14.05
N ARG A 13 27.82 -31.56 14.64
CA ARG A 13 26.96 -30.42 14.95
C ARG A 13 26.40 -29.96 13.61
N THR A 14 25.18 -30.36 13.32
CA THR A 14 24.40 -29.74 12.26
C THR A 14 24.21 -28.29 12.67
N LEU A 15 25.02 -27.40 12.10
CA LEU A 15 24.70 -26.00 12.04
C LEU A 15 23.46 -25.89 11.14
N THR A 16 22.29 -26.19 11.73
CA THR A 16 21.04 -25.70 11.21
C THR A 16 21.10 -24.20 11.49
N THR A 17 21.75 -23.48 10.58
CA THR A 17 21.47 -22.06 10.41
C THR A 17 19.98 -22.02 10.19
N GLY A 18 19.25 -21.51 11.20
CA GLY A 18 17.84 -21.21 11.10
C GLY A 18 17.65 -20.13 10.05
N ASN A 19 17.74 -20.53 8.78
CA ASN A 19 17.32 -19.72 7.67
C ASN A 19 15.80 -19.89 7.63
N ALA A 20 15.13 -19.18 8.54
CA ALA A 20 13.74 -18.84 8.33
C ALA A 20 13.61 -18.35 6.88
N PRO A 21 12.56 -18.72 6.14
CA PRO A 21 12.41 -18.24 4.78
C PRO A 21 12.44 -16.71 4.84
N VAL A 22 13.53 -16.13 4.34
CA VAL A 22 13.58 -14.71 4.03
C VAL A 22 12.46 -14.55 3.02
N LYS A 23 11.31 -14.03 3.47
CA LYS A 23 10.26 -13.60 2.57
C LYS A 23 10.94 -12.55 1.71
N THR A 24 11.31 -12.93 0.49
CA THR A 24 11.74 -12.00 -0.54
C THR A 24 10.53 -11.10 -0.73
N THR A 25 10.55 -9.93 -0.10
CA THR A 25 9.46 -8.95 -0.16
C THR A 25 9.48 -8.33 -1.55
N ALA A 26 9.02 -9.09 -2.55
CA ALA A 26 8.32 -8.49 -3.66
C ALA A 26 7.29 -7.55 -3.01
N THR A 27 7.52 -6.25 -3.16
CA THR A 27 6.93 -5.19 -2.36
C THR A 27 5.40 -5.30 -2.38
N GLN A 28 4.81 -5.82 -1.30
CA GLN A 28 3.35 -5.87 -1.14
C GLN A 28 2.85 -4.42 -1.12
N TRP A 29 2.32 -3.97 -2.25
CA TRP A 29 1.79 -2.62 -2.43
C TRP A 29 0.70 -2.37 -1.38
N SER A 30 1.03 -1.58 -0.37
CA SER A 30 0.19 -1.31 0.81
C SER A 30 0.06 0.21 1.02
N PRO A 31 -0.69 0.91 0.14
CA PRO A 31 -0.84 2.36 0.23
C PRO A 31 -1.45 2.75 1.57
N LYS A 32 -0.76 3.65 2.30
CA LYS A 32 -1.16 4.02 3.67
C LYS A 32 -2.52 4.70 3.72
N LYS A 33 -2.84 5.53 2.73
CA LYS A 33 -4.08 6.33 2.63
C LYS A 33 -4.66 6.25 1.23
N ARG A 34 -5.98 6.33 1.14
CA ARG A 34 -6.74 6.42 -0.12
C ARG A 34 -7.10 7.88 -0.38
N VAL A 35 -6.97 8.32 -1.64
CA VAL A 35 -7.39 9.67 -2.05
C VAL A 35 -8.92 9.77 -1.98
N SER A 36 -9.43 10.91 -1.50
CA SER A 36 -10.87 11.19 -1.46
C SER A 36 -11.44 11.31 -2.87
N ARG A 37 -12.70 10.92 -3.06
CA ARG A 37 -13.39 11.03 -4.37
C ARG A 37 -13.56 12.48 -4.79
N GLU A 38 -14.00 13.32 -3.86
CA GLU A 38 -14.11 14.77 -4.06
C GLU A 38 -12.77 15.40 -4.48
N THR A 39 -11.66 14.95 -3.89
CA THR A 39 -10.32 15.42 -4.28
C THR A 39 -9.99 14.99 -5.70
N MET A 40 -10.28 13.75 -6.09
CA MET A 40 -10.08 13.28 -7.46
C MET A 40 -10.91 14.09 -8.46
N GLU A 41 -12.16 14.41 -8.14
CA GLU A 41 -13.03 15.25 -8.97
C GLU A 41 -12.54 16.69 -9.06
N LYS A 42 -12.09 17.27 -7.95
CA LYS A 42 -11.46 18.60 -7.94
C LYS A 42 -10.24 18.65 -8.86
N ILE A 43 -9.38 17.62 -8.82
CA ILE A 43 -8.23 17.50 -9.72
C ILE A 43 -8.68 17.47 -11.19
N ARG A 44 -9.69 16.66 -11.53
CA ARG A 44 -10.24 16.59 -12.90
C ARG A 44 -10.83 17.93 -13.35
N ALA A 45 -11.59 18.60 -12.49
CA ALA A 45 -12.21 19.89 -12.78
C ALA A 45 -11.17 21.00 -13.01
N LEU A 46 -10.10 21.02 -12.21
CA LEU A 46 -9.01 22.00 -12.38
C LEU A 46 -8.24 21.77 -13.69
N ALA A 47 -7.86 20.52 -13.97
CA ALA A 47 -7.16 20.16 -15.20
C ALA A 47 -8.01 20.45 -16.44
N PHE A 48 -9.33 20.25 -16.37
CA PHE A 48 -10.25 20.55 -17.46
C PHE A 48 -10.43 22.07 -17.68
N ARG A 49 -10.55 22.85 -16.59
CA ARG A 49 -10.81 24.29 -16.69
C ARG A 49 -9.60 25.09 -17.17
N GLN A 50 -8.40 24.69 -16.75
CA GLN A 50 -7.15 25.44 -17.03
C GLN A 50 -5.99 24.47 -17.31
N PRO A 51 -5.99 23.81 -18.48
CA PRO A 51 -4.95 22.84 -18.84
C PRO A 51 -3.56 23.48 -18.96
N ASP A 52 -3.48 24.74 -19.42
CA ASP A 52 -2.20 25.45 -19.60
C ASP A 52 -1.51 25.79 -18.26
N VAL A 53 -2.30 25.96 -17.21
CA VAL A 53 -1.80 26.36 -15.88
C VAL A 53 -1.56 25.15 -14.98
N TYR A 54 -2.39 24.11 -15.09
CA TYR A 54 -2.37 22.93 -14.21
C TYR A 54 -1.84 21.70 -14.92
N ASP A 55 -0.53 21.66 -15.12
CA ASP A 55 0.16 20.44 -15.50
C ASP A 55 0.21 19.42 -14.33
N SER A 56 0.46 18.16 -14.66
CA SER A 56 0.59 17.02 -13.76
C SER A 56 1.58 17.28 -12.62
N ILE A 57 2.67 18.02 -12.88
CA ILE A 57 3.69 18.36 -11.88
C ILE A 57 3.13 19.36 -10.87
N LYS A 58 2.44 20.40 -11.33
CA LYS A 58 1.86 21.44 -10.46
C LYS A 58 0.74 20.88 -9.60
N LEU A 59 -0.13 20.05 -10.18
CA LEU A 59 -1.18 19.34 -9.44
C LEU A 59 -0.60 18.37 -8.41
N SER A 60 0.51 17.70 -8.75
CA SER A 60 1.23 16.82 -7.82
C SER A 60 1.70 17.58 -6.57
N GLN A 61 2.26 18.78 -6.76
CA GLN A 61 2.71 19.64 -5.66
C GLN A 61 1.54 20.14 -4.79
N GLU A 62 0.49 20.65 -5.42
CA GLU A 62 -0.68 21.21 -4.73
C GLU A 62 -1.40 20.15 -3.86
N PHE A 63 -1.62 18.96 -4.43
CA PHE A 63 -2.34 17.88 -3.75
C PHE A 63 -1.43 16.94 -2.96
N LYS A 64 -0.11 17.14 -2.98
CA LYS A 64 0.91 16.28 -2.35
C LYS A 64 0.75 14.81 -2.74
N LEU A 65 0.41 14.57 -4.02
CA LEU A 65 0.30 13.25 -4.63
C LEU A 65 1.47 13.04 -5.56
N SER A 66 1.87 11.79 -5.81
CA SER A 66 2.89 11.53 -6.84
C SER A 66 2.38 11.94 -8.23
N VAL A 67 3.28 12.40 -9.10
CA VAL A 67 2.96 12.75 -10.49
C VAL A 67 2.27 11.57 -11.20
N GLU A 68 2.73 10.35 -10.94
CA GLU A 68 2.13 9.12 -11.47
C GLU A 68 0.68 8.91 -10.99
N ALA A 69 0.38 9.22 -9.72
CA ALA A 69 -0.98 9.14 -9.20
C ALA A 69 -1.90 10.17 -9.89
N ILE A 70 -1.43 11.41 -10.08
CA ILE A 70 -2.17 12.44 -10.83
C ILE A 70 -2.47 11.94 -12.25
N ARG A 71 -1.47 11.43 -12.97
CA ARG A 71 -1.64 10.90 -14.33
C ARG A 71 -2.67 9.76 -14.38
N ARG A 72 -2.68 8.87 -13.39
CA ARG A 72 -3.69 7.80 -13.28
C ARG A 72 -5.09 8.34 -13.03
N ILE A 73 -5.24 9.35 -12.18
CA ILE A 73 -6.53 10.02 -11.93
C ILE A 73 -7.06 10.64 -13.22
N LEU A 74 -6.21 11.39 -13.94
CA LEU A 74 -6.58 12.06 -15.20
C LEU A 74 -6.86 11.05 -16.33
N LYS A 75 -6.15 9.92 -16.39
CA LYS A 75 -6.37 8.85 -17.38
C LYS A 75 -7.67 8.06 -17.13
N SER A 76 -8.12 7.97 -15.88
CA SER A 76 -9.31 7.18 -15.53
C SER A 76 -10.61 7.84 -16.03
N LYS A 77 -11.42 7.07 -16.77
CA LYS A 77 -12.71 7.53 -17.35
C LYS A 77 -13.95 7.12 -16.55
N TYR A 78 -13.79 6.34 -15.48
CA TYR A 78 -14.93 5.81 -14.73
C TYR A 78 -15.69 6.93 -14.01
N GLN A 79 -16.99 7.05 -14.32
CA GLN A 79 -17.93 7.92 -13.62
C GLN A 79 -19.03 7.04 -12.99
N PRO A 80 -19.11 6.96 -11.65
CA PRO A 80 -20.14 6.18 -10.99
C PRO A 80 -21.52 6.83 -11.15
N THR A 81 -22.58 6.02 -11.16
CA THR A 81 -23.95 6.54 -11.01
C THR A 81 -24.13 7.16 -9.62
N PHE A 82 -25.14 8.00 -9.41
CA PHE A 82 -25.42 8.63 -8.11
C PHE A 82 -25.52 7.59 -6.97
N LYS A 83 -26.26 6.50 -7.19
CA LYS A 83 -26.43 5.41 -6.23
C LYS A 83 -25.11 4.70 -5.93
N ASP A 84 -24.27 4.50 -6.94
CA ASP A 84 -22.96 3.87 -6.77
C ASP A 84 -21.98 4.80 -6.05
N ALA A 85 -22.01 6.09 -6.35
CA ALA A 85 -21.18 7.10 -5.69
C ALA A 85 -21.50 7.16 -4.19
N GLU A 86 -22.78 7.24 -3.83
CA GLU A 86 -23.23 7.27 -2.45
C GLU A 86 -22.83 5.98 -1.70
N ARG A 87 -23.03 4.81 -2.32
CA ARG A 87 -22.60 3.52 -1.74
C ARG A 87 -21.09 3.49 -1.51
N GLN A 88 -20.31 3.93 -2.50
CA GLN A 88 -18.85 3.94 -2.43
C GLN A 88 -18.35 4.90 -1.33
N GLU A 89 -19.03 6.02 -1.13
CA GLU A 89 -18.71 7.01 -0.10
C GLU A 89 -19.05 6.49 1.30
N LYS A 90 -20.24 5.90 1.47
CA LYS A 90 -20.64 5.21 2.71
C LYS A 90 -19.63 4.13 3.11
N ASN A 91 -19.18 3.31 2.16
CA ASN A 91 -18.20 2.26 2.41
C ASN A 91 -16.83 2.83 2.83
N ARG A 92 -16.42 3.97 2.26
CA ARG A 92 -15.18 4.66 2.66
C ARG A 92 -15.24 5.11 4.12
N TYR A 93 -16.33 5.78 4.51
CA TYR A 93 -16.51 6.26 5.88
C TYR A 93 -16.54 5.11 6.89
N LYS A 94 -17.26 4.01 6.58
CA LYS A 94 -17.27 2.80 7.42
C LYS A 94 -15.85 2.26 7.62
N ALA A 95 -15.10 2.07 6.55
CA ALA A 95 -13.72 1.57 6.62
C ALA A 95 -12.77 2.52 7.38
N MET A 96 -12.98 3.84 7.30
CA MET A 96 -12.22 4.80 8.10
C MET A 96 -12.56 4.70 9.59
N GLY A 97 -13.84 4.57 9.92
CA GLY A 97 -14.31 4.37 11.30
C GLY A 97 -13.74 3.09 11.90
N GLU A 98 -13.87 1.97 11.21
CA GLU A 98 -13.29 0.69 11.61
C GLU A 98 -11.77 0.77 11.82
N ARG A 99 -11.05 1.46 10.92
CA ARG A 99 -9.61 1.68 11.06
C ARG A 99 -9.27 2.53 12.28
N LYS A 100 -10.07 3.56 12.57
CA LYS A 100 -9.90 4.42 13.76
C LYS A 100 -10.12 3.62 15.04
N GLU A 101 -11.16 2.80 15.10
CA GLU A 101 -11.44 1.93 16.24
C GLU A 101 -10.37 0.85 16.41
N ALA A 102 -9.89 0.25 15.32
CA ALA A 102 -8.77 -0.69 15.37
C ALA A 102 -7.49 -0.04 15.90
N PHE A 103 -7.20 1.19 15.46
CA PHE A 103 -6.06 1.96 15.96
C PHE A 103 -6.19 2.27 17.46
N LYS A 104 -7.39 2.69 17.90
CA LYS A 104 -7.71 2.91 19.33
C LYS A 104 -7.53 1.64 20.16
N ARG A 105 -8.02 0.49 19.66
CA ARG A 105 -7.88 -0.83 20.31
C ARG A 105 -6.42 -1.26 20.43
N LEU A 106 -5.58 -0.94 19.45
CA LEU A 106 -4.14 -1.26 19.44
C LEU A 106 -3.30 -0.38 20.38
N GLY A 107 -3.88 0.65 21.02
CA GLY A 107 -3.23 1.44 22.06
C GLY A 107 -1.99 2.23 21.61
N ARG A 108 -1.73 2.35 20.30
CA ARG A 108 -0.65 3.18 19.77
C ARG A 108 -1.09 4.65 19.83
N LYS A 109 -0.52 5.41 20.75
CA LYS A 109 -0.63 6.88 20.78
C LYS A 109 0.21 7.50 19.66
#